data_AF-A0A9J7I2E0-F1
#
_entry.id   AF-A0A9J7I2E0-F1
#
_cell.length_a   1.000
_cell.length_b   1.000
_cell.length_c   1.000
_cell.angle_alpha   90.00
_cell.angle_beta   90.00
_cell.angle_gamma   90.00
#
_symmetry.space_group_name_H-M   'P 1'
#
loop_
_entity.id
_entity.type
_entity.pdbx_description
1 polymer ?
#
loop_
_entity_poly.entity_id
_entity_poly.type
_entity_poly.pdbx_seq_one_letter_code
_entity_poly.pdbx_strand_id
1 'polypeptide(L)'
;MTSSSLRILFLLVLLLNIFIGISMQNWDDCREITIQKRTDGSVDFYRPWSDYKRGFGDSSNFFLGLDEISRRTNSCPHELLCVMENWDGDRRYANYDSIIVGGEGENYKLKILGKYTGSAGDSLSYSVGQNFTTIDRDNDAWVGNCAIRYTGAWWYKDCHQCNPNGLYGNNEFGKGINWLTFMGYNYSMKSIELILKPKCSC
;
A
#
# COMPACT_ATOMS: atom_id res chain seq x y z
N MET A 1 26.11 30.25 -18.35
CA MET A 1 25.18 31.15 -17.63
C MET A 1 25.52 31.09 -16.16
N THR A 2 25.75 32.23 -15.49
CA THR A 2 26.23 32.25 -14.10
C THR A 2 25.08 31.97 -13.13
N SER A 3 25.42 31.41 -11.95
CA SER A 3 24.50 31.06 -10.85
C SER A 3 23.53 32.20 -10.48
N SER A 4 23.95 33.45 -10.67
CA SER A 4 23.16 34.65 -10.43
C SER A 4 21.99 34.83 -11.41
N SER A 5 22.13 34.38 -12.67
CA SER A 5 21.08 34.50 -13.69
C SER A 5 19.94 33.48 -13.49
N LEU A 6 20.23 32.30 -12.92
CA LEU A 6 19.20 31.29 -12.58
C LEU A 6 18.34 31.72 -11.39
N ARG A 7 18.93 32.40 -10.39
CA ARG A 7 18.18 32.89 -9.21
C ARG A 7 17.19 33.99 -9.55
N ILE A 8 17.54 34.87 -10.49
CA ILE A 8 16.66 35.94 -10.97
C ILE A 8 15.50 35.35 -11.79
N LEU A 9 15.75 34.31 -12.60
CA LEU A 9 14.70 33.62 -13.34
C LEU A 9 13.73 32.88 -12.40
N PHE A 10 14.23 32.26 -11.33
CA PHE A 10 13.41 31.57 -10.33
C PHE A 10 12.52 32.54 -9.52
N LEU A 11 13.06 33.70 -9.14
CA LEU A 11 12.30 34.74 -8.44
C LEU A 11 11.27 35.43 -9.35
N LEU A 12 11.57 35.61 -10.65
CA LEU A 12 10.61 36.14 -11.62
C LEU A 12 9.45 35.19 -11.86
N VAL A 13 9.68 33.87 -11.90
CA VAL A 13 8.62 32.85 -11.98
C VAL A 13 7.75 32.88 -10.72
N LEU A 14 8.35 33.03 -9.53
CA LEU A 14 7.62 33.18 -8.27
C LEU A 14 6.75 34.44 -8.20
N LEU A 15 7.21 35.57 -8.76
CA LEU A 15 6.47 36.83 -8.75
C LEU A 15 5.38 36.91 -9.84
N LEU A 16 5.57 36.26 -10.99
CA LEU A 16 4.56 36.16 -12.05
C LEU A 16 3.36 35.29 -11.61
N ASN A 17 3.58 34.31 -10.74
CA ASN A 17 2.52 33.46 -10.19
C ASN A 17 1.64 34.15 -9.14
N ILE A 18 2.01 35.34 -8.66
CA ILE A 18 1.19 36.09 -7.68
C ILE A 18 0.12 36.95 -8.38
N PHE A 19 0.30 37.29 -9.67
CA PHE A 19 -0.60 38.18 -10.42
C PHE A 19 -1.66 37.46 -11.26
N ILE A 20 -1.53 36.16 -11.46
CA ILE A 20 -2.53 35.36 -12.15
C ILE A 20 -3.08 34.43 -11.08
N GLY A 21 -4.33 34.63 -10.65
CA GLY A 21 -5.03 33.80 -9.65
C GLY A 21 -5.28 32.35 -10.10
N ILE A 22 -4.34 31.75 -10.82
CA ILE A 22 -4.26 30.32 -11.04
C ILE A 22 -3.76 29.75 -9.72
N SER A 23 -4.70 29.22 -8.93
CA SER A 23 -4.37 28.16 -7.98
C SER A 23 -3.45 27.19 -8.71
N MET A 24 -2.21 27.05 -8.25
CA MET A 24 -1.41 25.90 -8.64
C MET A 24 -2.16 24.68 -8.11
N GLN A 25 -3.06 24.13 -8.92
CA GLN A 25 -3.55 22.77 -8.73
C GLN A 25 -2.28 21.94 -8.58
N ASN A 26 -2.05 21.40 -7.38
CA ASN A 26 -0.77 20.86 -6.96
C ASN A 26 -0.35 19.78 -7.96
N TRP A 27 0.62 20.07 -8.83
CA TRP A 27 1.17 19.08 -9.76
C TRP A 27 1.79 17.87 -9.02
N ASP A 28 2.06 18.02 -7.72
CA ASP A 28 2.49 16.96 -6.81
C ASP A 28 1.36 15.96 -6.44
N ASP A 29 0.08 16.33 -6.59
CA ASP A 29 -1.06 15.48 -6.22
C ASP A 29 -1.38 14.40 -7.27
N CYS A 30 -0.75 14.48 -8.45
CA CYS A 30 -0.87 13.51 -9.53
C CYS A 30 0.27 12.47 -9.56
N ARG A 31 1.18 12.49 -8.59
CA ARG A 31 2.30 11.54 -8.53
C ARG A 31 1.88 10.25 -7.83
N GLU A 32 2.29 9.11 -8.40
CA GLU A 32 2.14 7.80 -7.79
C GLU A 32 2.95 7.69 -6.48
N ILE A 33 2.39 7.01 -5.49
CA ILE A 33 3.01 6.86 -4.17
C ILE A 33 3.02 5.39 -3.78
N THR A 34 4.21 4.85 -3.57
CA THR A 34 4.39 3.52 -2.99
C THR A 34 4.02 3.57 -1.51
N ILE A 35 3.03 2.77 -1.11
CA ILE A 35 2.55 2.68 0.28
C ILE A 35 3.12 1.49 1.03
N GLN A 36 3.58 0.48 0.30
CA GLN A 36 4.25 -0.68 0.85
C GLN A 36 5.25 -1.19 -0.17
N LYS A 37 6.41 -1.63 0.32
CA LYS A 37 7.44 -2.24 -0.50
C LYS A 37 8.11 -3.38 0.27
N ARG A 38 8.28 -4.53 -0.40
CA ARG A 38 9.08 -5.67 0.05
C ARG A 38 10.05 -6.07 -1.04
N THR A 39 11.34 -6.12 -0.74
CA THR A 39 12.39 -6.59 -1.67
C THR A 39 13.34 -7.59 -1.05
N ASP A 40 13.45 -7.62 0.28
CA ASP A 40 14.26 -8.56 1.05
C ASP A 40 13.72 -8.68 2.49
N GLY A 41 14.45 -9.37 3.37
CA GLY A 41 14.10 -9.57 4.78
C GLY A 41 14.67 -8.53 5.76
N SER A 42 15.14 -7.35 5.31
CA SER A 42 15.83 -6.37 6.17
C SER A 42 14.96 -5.78 7.28
N VAL A 43 13.65 -5.70 7.03
CA VAL A 43 12.67 -5.10 7.94
C VAL A 43 11.66 -6.16 8.35
N ASP A 44 11.48 -6.31 9.67
CA ASP A 44 10.41 -7.13 10.24
C ASP A 44 9.05 -6.46 10.01
N PHE A 45 8.07 -7.21 9.51
CA PHE A 45 6.68 -6.78 9.31
C PHE A 45 5.74 -7.40 10.36
N TYR A 46 6.20 -8.30 11.21
CA TYR A 46 5.40 -8.87 12.29
C TYR A 46 5.32 -7.91 13.49
N ARG A 47 4.58 -6.81 13.29
CA ARG A 47 4.60 -5.63 14.17
C ARG A 47 3.26 -5.32 14.83
N PRO A 48 3.28 -4.61 15.98
CA PRO A 48 2.08 -4.16 16.67
C PRO A 48 1.34 -3.04 15.92
N TRP A 49 0.10 -2.78 16.32
CA TRP A 49 -0.80 -1.76 15.76
C TRP A 49 -0.15 -0.39 15.63
N SER A 50 0.57 0.03 16.67
CA SER A 50 1.13 1.38 16.72
C SER A 50 2.18 1.64 15.63
N ASP A 51 2.90 0.61 15.19
CA ASP A 51 3.86 0.71 14.11
C ASP A 51 3.15 0.79 12.75
N TYR A 52 2.15 -0.06 12.53
CA TYR A 52 1.33 0.00 11.31
C TYR A 52 0.57 1.31 11.16
N LYS A 53 0.12 1.90 12.26
CA LYS A 53 -0.50 3.23 12.28
C LYS A 53 0.44 4.31 11.77
N ARG A 54 1.65 4.40 12.34
CA ARG A 54 2.64 5.45 12.04
C ARG A 54 3.43 5.21 10.75
N GLY A 55 3.57 3.95 10.35
CA GLY A 55 4.52 3.53 9.32
C GLY A 55 5.88 3.16 9.91
N PHE A 56 6.65 2.38 9.15
CA PHE A 56 7.96 1.87 9.53
C PHE A 56 8.75 1.43 8.28
N GLY A 57 10.06 1.26 8.44
CA GLY A 57 10.92 0.63 7.44
C GLY A 57 12.09 1.50 6.99
N ASP A 58 12.66 1.11 5.85
CA ASP A 58 13.80 1.73 5.19
C ASP A 58 13.51 1.99 3.69
N SER A 59 14.52 2.35 2.90
CA SER A 59 14.36 2.62 1.46
C SER A 59 13.95 1.41 0.62
N SER A 60 14.21 0.21 1.12
CA SER A 60 14.04 -1.06 0.41
C SER A 60 12.79 -1.80 0.89
N ASN A 61 12.45 -1.71 2.18
CA ASN A 61 11.29 -2.35 2.77
C ASN A 61 10.58 -1.40 3.72
N PHE A 62 9.35 -1.03 3.41
CA PHE A 62 8.58 -0.13 4.28
C PHE A 62 7.07 -0.33 4.15
N PHE A 63 6.39 0.20 5.15
CA PHE A 63 4.95 0.43 5.14
C PHE A 63 4.72 1.91 5.50
N LEU A 64 4.01 2.64 4.65
CA LEU A 64 3.87 4.10 4.75
C LEU A 64 3.15 4.55 6.03
N GLY A 65 2.27 3.71 6.56
CA GLY A 65 1.45 4.01 7.74
C GLY A 65 -0.02 4.17 7.40
N LEU A 66 -0.88 3.55 8.21
CA LEU A 66 -2.32 3.55 7.99
C LEU A 66 -2.95 4.95 8.09
N ASP A 67 -2.40 5.83 8.93
CA ASP A 67 -2.85 7.22 9.02
C ASP A 67 -2.69 7.95 7.67
N GLU A 68 -1.53 7.79 7.03
CA GLU A 68 -1.22 8.44 5.76
C GLU A 68 -1.98 7.80 4.59
N ILE A 69 -2.11 6.47 4.59
CA ILE A 69 -2.90 5.75 3.58
C ILE A 69 -4.37 6.16 3.65
N SER A 70 -4.96 6.22 4.85
CA SER A 70 -6.34 6.69 5.02
C SER A 70 -6.48 8.14 4.55
N ARG A 71 -5.59 9.03 4.99
CA ARG A 71 -5.63 10.45 4.58
C ARG A 71 -5.61 10.62 3.06
N ARG A 72 -4.69 9.96 2.36
CA ARG A 72 -4.54 10.07 0.90
C ARG A 72 -5.72 9.49 0.13
N THR A 73 -6.16 8.29 0.51
CA THR A 73 -7.26 7.63 -0.19
C THR A 73 -8.58 8.37 -0.03
N ASN A 74 -8.77 9.12 1.07
CA ASN A 74 -9.98 9.94 1.28
C ASN A 74 -9.87 11.37 0.73
N SER A 75 -8.67 11.88 0.43
CA SER A 75 -8.51 13.25 -0.09
C SER A 75 -8.73 13.35 -1.60
N CYS A 76 -8.42 12.29 -2.35
CA CYS A 76 -8.66 12.22 -3.79
C CYS A 76 -8.87 10.75 -4.23
N PRO A 77 -9.63 10.48 -5.31
CA PRO A 77 -9.71 9.13 -5.86
C PRO A 77 -8.35 8.58 -6.27
N HIS A 78 -8.02 7.39 -5.75
CA HIS A 78 -6.81 6.65 -6.11
C HIS A 78 -7.18 5.26 -6.65
N GLU A 79 -6.40 4.78 -7.61
CA GLU A 79 -6.29 3.35 -7.94
C GLU A 79 -5.22 2.71 -7.04
N LEU A 80 -5.33 1.41 -6.80
CA LEU A 80 -4.30 0.61 -6.16
C LEU A 80 -3.67 -0.33 -7.19
N LEU A 81 -2.36 -0.17 -7.42
CA LEU A 81 -1.55 -1.08 -8.21
C LEU A 81 -0.67 -1.91 -7.27
N CYS A 82 -0.84 -3.23 -7.30
CA CYS A 82 0.02 -4.19 -6.63
C CYS A 82 0.92 -4.85 -7.68
N VAL A 83 2.24 -4.70 -7.60
CA VAL A 83 3.20 -5.34 -8.50
C VAL A 83 4.02 -6.34 -7.73
N MET A 84 4.23 -7.54 -8.26
CA MET A 84 4.88 -8.64 -7.55
C MET A 84 5.74 -9.49 -8.47
N GLU A 85 6.83 -10.03 -7.94
CA GLU A 85 7.80 -10.87 -8.68
C GLU A 85 8.09 -12.14 -7.88
N ASN A 86 8.09 -13.29 -8.57
CA ASN A 86 8.51 -14.56 -7.97
C ASN A 86 10.05 -14.72 -8.05
N TRP A 87 10.58 -15.82 -7.52
CA TRP A 87 12.05 -16.04 -7.50
C TRP A 87 12.64 -16.38 -8.88
N ASP A 88 11.80 -16.80 -9.84
CA ASP A 88 12.20 -17.11 -11.22
C ASP A 88 12.12 -15.88 -12.14
N GLY A 89 11.70 -14.72 -11.62
CA GLY A 89 11.55 -13.47 -12.37
C GLY A 89 10.21 -13.29 -13.10
N ASP A 90 9.21 -14.17 -12.87
CA ASP A 90 7.83 -13.93 -13.35
C ASP A 90 7.23 -12.77 -12.56
N ARG A 91 7.00 -11.65 -13.27
CA ARG A 91 6.45 -10.42 -12.72
C ARG A 91 5.00 -10.26 -13.13
N ARG A 92 4.12 -10.10 -12.14
CA ARG A 92 2.68 -9.91 -12.33
C ARG A 92 2.16 -8.70 -11.57
N TYR A 93 0.94 -8.31 -11.89
CA TYR A 93 0.28 -7.22 -11.22
C TYR A 93 -1.21 -7.49 -10.99
N ALA A 94 -1.75 -6.84 -9.96
CA ALA A 94 -3.17 -6.68 -9.70
C ALA A 94 -3.46 -5.19 -9.57
N ASN A 95 -4.38 -4.67 -10.36
CA ASN A 95 -4.80 -3.28 -10.35
C ASN A 95 -6.26 -3.18 -9.96
N TYR A 96 -6.59 -2.22 -9.10
CA TYR A 96 -7.95 -1.92 -8.66
C TYR A 96 -8.22 -0.45 -8.94
N ASP A 97 -9.26 -0.14 -9.72
CA ASP A 97 -9.54 1.23 -10.16
C ASP A 97 -10.06 2.18 -9.07
N SER A 98 -10.12 1.73 -7.82
CA SER A 98 -10.48 2.53 -6.65
C SER A 98 -9.93 1.89 -5.39
N ILE A 99 -9.55 2.71 -4.41
CA ILE A 99 -9.30 2.26 -3.03
C ILE A 99 -9.69 3.36 -2.05
N ILE A 100 -10.43 2.99 -1.00
CA ILE A 100 -10.71 3.84 0.16
C ILE A 100 -10.44 3.05 1.43
N VAL A 101 -9.59 3.60 2.30
CA VAL A 101 -9.29 3.05 3.62
C VAL A 101 -9.91 3.95 4.69
N GLY A 102 -10.70 3.39 5.60
CA GLY A 102 -11.30 4.11 6.72
C GLY A 102 -10.27 4.74 7.65
N GLY A 103 -10.69 5.66 8.52
CA GLY A 103 -9.83 6.20 9.57
C GLY A 103 -9.62 5.23 10.73
N GLU A 104 -8.85 5.65 11.74
CA GLU A 104 -8.61 4.84 12.94
C GLU A 104 -9.91 4.48 13.69
N GLY A 105 -10.89 5.38 13.72
CA GLY A 105 -12.21 5.13 14.33
C GLY A 105 -13.03 4.03 13.63
N GLU A 106 -12.65 3.67 12.39
CA GLU A 106 -13.20 2.56 11.63
C GLU A 106 -12.21 1.37 11.56
N ASN A 107 -11.20 1.32 12.46
CA ASN A 107 -10.13 0.32 12.45
C ASN A 107 -9.42 0.19 11.10
N TYR A 108 -9.27 1.32 10.39
CA TYR A 108 -8.72 1.37 9.02
C TYR A 108 -9.34 0.38 8.05
N LYS A 109 -10.66 0.14 8.14
CA LYS A 109 -11.39 -0.77 7.25
C LYS A 109 -11.04 -0.54 5.78
N LEU A 110 -10.84 -1.61 5.00
CA LEU A 110 -10.80 -1.53 3.55
C LEU A 110 -12.23 -1.32 3.02
N LYS A 111 -12.65 -0.05 2.88
CA LYS A 111 -14.05 0.31 2.62
C LYS A 111 -14.44 0.06 1.18
N ILE A 112 -13.59 0.48 0.26
CA ILE A 112 -13.82 0.36 -1.18
C ILE A 112 -12.56 -0.22 -1.80
N LEU A 113 -12.76 -1.18 -2.68
CA LEU A 113 -11.78 -1.64 -3.64
C LEU A 113 -12.50 -1.74 -4.98
N GLY A 114 -11.90 -1.13 -6.00
CA GLY A 114 -12.49 -0.98 -7.32
C GLY A 114 -12.50 -2.26 -8.14
N LYS A 115 -12.84 -2.12 -9.42
CA LYS A 115 -12.82 -3.22 -10.37
C LYS A 115 -11.38 -3.71 -10.56
N TYR A 116 -11.19 -5.02 -10.40
CA TYR A 116 -9.93 -5.70 -10.65
C TYR A 116 -9.59 -5.78 -12.15
N THR A 117 -8.32 -5.55 -12.48
CA THR A 117 -7.65 -5.97 -13.71
C THR A 117 -6.22 -6.44 -13.41
N GLY A 118 -5.65 -7.34 -14.21
CA GLY A 118 -4.25 -7.72 -14.06
C GLY A 118 -3.95 -9.18 -14.36
N SER A 119 -2.67 -9.55 -14.22
CA SER A 119 -2.14 -10.89 -14.51
C SER A 119 -1.92 -11.76 -13.27
N ALA A 120 -1.96 -11.19 -12.06
CA ALA A 120 -1.74 -11.92 -10.80
C ALA A 120 -2.99 -12.69 -10.30
N GLY A 121 -4.15 -12.43 -10.91
CA GLY A 121 -5.46 -12.84 -10.38
C GLY A 121 -5.87 -11.99 -9.16
N ASP A 122 -7.16 -12.05 -8.81
CA ASP A 122 -7.72 -11.25 -7.74
C ASP A 122 -7.68 -11.99 -6.39
N SER A 123 -6.74 -11.61 -5.53
CA SER A 123 -6.64 -12.14 -4.15
C SER A 123 -6.91 -11.08 -3.08
N LEU A 124 -7.11 -9.81 -3.45
CA LEU A 124 -7.34 -8.72 -2.49
C LEU A 124 -8.83 -8.43 -2.28
N SER A 125 -9.70 -8.66 -3.27
CA SER A 125 -11.14 -8.38 -3.13
C SER A 125 -11.80 -9.14 -1.98
N TYR A 126 -11.25 -10.28 -1.57
CA TYR A 126 -11.69 -11.02 -0.38
C TYR A 126 -11.55 -10.23 0.94
N SER A 127 -10.65 -9.24 0.96
CA SER A 127 -10.37 -8.40 2.13
C SER A 127 -11.29 -7.18 2.24
N VAL A 128 -12.16 -6.93 1.24
CA VAL A 128 -13.06 -5.78 1.25
C VAL A 128 -14.05 -5.88 2.41
N GLY A 129 -14.28 -4.75 3.07
CA GLY A 129 -15.14 -4.62 4.23
C GLY A 129 -14.51 -5.07 5.56
N GLN A 130 -13.29 -5.64 5.52
CA GLN A 130 -12.60 -6.08 6.73
C GLN A 130 -11.83 -4.95 7.40
N ASN A 131 -11.71 -5.04 8.71
CA ASN A 131 -10.87 -4.15 9.51
C ASN A 131 -9.42 -4.61 9.44
N PHE A 132 -8.48 -3.69 9.67
CA PHE A 132 -7.07 -4.05 9.75
C PHE A 132 -6.80 -4.78 11.06
N THR A 133 -6.01 -5.86 11.03
CA THR A 133 -5.69 -6.69 12.20
C THR A 133 -4.18 -6.83 12.34
N THR A 134 -3.69 -6.68 13.57
CA THR A 134 -2.28 -6.87 13.97
C THR A 134 -2.17 -7.88 15.11
N ILE A 135 -0.94 -8.23 15.47
CA ILE A 135 -0.60 -9.22 16.50
C ILE A 135 -1.20 -8.89 17.88
N ASP A 136 -1.43 -7.60 18.15
CA ASP A 136 -1.91 -7.04 19.41
C ASP A 136 -3.31 -6.41 19.31
N ARG A 137 -3.92 -6.43 18.12
CA ARG A 137 -5.28 -5.91 17.89
C ARG A 137 -6.02 -6.78 16.89
N ASP A 138 -6.81 -7.69 17.42
CA ASP A 138 -7.64 -8.62 16.67
C ASP A 138 -8.96 -7.94 16.25
N ASN A 139 -9.10 -7.67 14.95
CA ASN A 139 -10.33 -7.11 14.37
C ASN A 139 -10.85 -7.97 13.20
N ASP A 140 -10.36 -9.22 13.07
CA ASP A 140 -10.78 -10.10 11.98
C ASP A 140 -12.07 -10.87 12.33
N ALA A 141 -12.54 -11.71 11.41
CA ALA A 141 -13.81 -12.42 11.56
C ALA A 141 -13.63 -13.86 12.07
N TRP A 142 -12.39 -14.31 12.25
CA TRP A 142 -12.09 -15.64 12.75
C TRP A 142 -12.13 -15.68 14.28
N VAL A 143 -12.23 -16.87 14.85
CA VAL A 143 -12.30 -17.06 16.32
C VAL A 143 -10.95 -16.86 17.02
N GLY A 144 -9.85 -16.98 16.27
CA GLY A 144 -8.51 -16.65 16.73
C GLY A 144 -7.95 -15.48 15.93
N ASN A 145 -6.73 -15.08 16.26
CA ASN A 145 -6.10 -13.94 15.60
C ASN A 145 -5.37 -14.38 14.32
N CYS A 146 -5.86 -13.94 13.16
CA CYS A 146 -5.25 -14.23 11.86
C CYS A 146 -3.82 -13.66 11.72
N ALA A 147 -3.56 -12.48 12.30
CA ALA A 147 -2.22 -11.88 12.29
C ALA A 147 -1.20 -12.75 13.02
N ILE A 148 -1.57 -13.38 14.14
CA ILE A 148 -0.72 -14.33 14.86
C ILE A 148 -0.54 -15.61 14.03
N ARG A 149 -1.63 -16.16 13.48
CA ARG A 149 -1.59 -17.43 12.74
C ARG A 149 -0.75 -17.34 11.46
N TYR A 150 -0.86 -16.23 10.74
CA TYR A 150 -0.26 -16.01 9.42
C TYR A 150 0.87 -14.98 9.43
N THR A 151 1.37 -14.63 10.62
CA THR A 151 2.62 -13.91 10.84
C THR A 151 2.74 -12.62 10.02
N GLY A 152 1.71 -11.79 10.07
CA GLY A 152 1.66 -10.52 9.34
C GLY A 152 0.60 -9.58 9.93
N ALA A 153 0.27 -8.54 9.18
CA ALA A 153 -0.87 -7.69 9.49
C ALA A 153 -1.58 -7.28 8.21
N TRP A 154 -2.90 -7.40 8.20
CA TRP A 154 -3.69 -7.17 6.99
C TRP A 154 -5.16 -6.91 7.32
N TRP A 155 -5.93 -6.60 6.29
CA TRP A 155 -7.39 -6.66 6.31
C TRP A 155 -7.87 -8.12 6.29
N TYR A 156 -7.58 -8.85 7.37
CA TYR A 156 -7.93 -10.26 7.50
C TYR A 156 -9.44 -10.47 7.65
N LYS A 157 -9.94 -11.56 7.06
CA LYS A 157 -11.32 -12.08 7.24
C LYS A 157 -11.28 -13.37 8.03
N ASP A 158 -11.19 -14.52 7.35
CA ASP A 158 -11.04 -15.86 7.94
C ASP A 158 -10.22 -16.79 7.00
N CYS A 159 -8.92 -16.57 6.80
CA CYS A 159 -8.15 -15.40 7.22
C CYS A 159 -7.76 -14.52 6.04
N HIS A 160 -7.20 -15.08 4.96
CA HIS A 160 -6.75 -14.29 3.81
C HIS A 160 -6.70 -15.07 2.51
N GLN A 161 -6.69 -14.32 1.40
CA GLN A 161 -6.26 -14.81 0.08
C GLN A 161 -4.94 -14.16 -0.37
N CYS A 162 -4.52 -13.07 0.26
CA CYS A 162 -3.18 -12.51 0.10
C CYS A 162 -2.62 -12.09 1.46
N ASN A 163 -1.30 -12.16 1.60
CA ASN A 163 -0.59 -11.75 2.80
C ASN A 163 0.66 -10.92 2.45
N PRO A 164 0.53 -9.72 1.83
CA PRO A 164 1.69 -8.91 1.40
C PRO A 164 2.66 -8.54 2.52
N ASN A 165 2.16 -8.56 3.76
CA ASN A 165 2.89 -8.21 4.98
C ASN A 165 3.34 -9.44 5.79
N GLY A 166 3.26 -10.64 5.21
CA GLY A 166 3.77 -11.86 5.84
C GLY A 166 5.30 -11.87 5.98
N LEU A 167 5.81 -12.95 6.56
CA LEU A 167 7.23 -13.17 6.77
C LEU A 167 7.95 -13.35 5.44
N TYR A 168 9.01 -12.59 5.23
CA TYR A 168 9.77 -12.64 3.98
C TYR A 168 10.44 -14.01 3.80
N GLY A 169 10.23 -14.64 2.65
CA GLY A 169 10.85 -15.92 2.29
C GLY A 169 10.25 -17.15 3.00
N ASN A 170 9.16 -17.00 3.76
CA ASN A 170 8.54 -18.12 4.46
C ASN A 170 7.53 -18.87 3.55
N ASN A 171 7.80 -20.15 3.26
CA ASN A 171 6.95 -21.00 2.42
C ASN A 171 5.99 -21.91 3.21
N GLU A 172 5.92 -21.76 4.54
CA GLU A 172 4.85 -22.35 5.33
C GLU A 172 3.48 -21.80 4.90
N PHE A 173 2.46 -22.63 4.98
CA PHE A 173 1.12 -22.33 4.49
C PHE A 173 0.58 -20.99 5.01
N GLY A 174 0.49 -20.00 4.12
CA GLY A 174 -0.12 -18.70 4.35
C GLY A 174 0.72 -17.72 5.18
N LYS A 175 1.95 -18.06 5.57
CA LYS A 175 2.80 -17.23 6.44
C LYS A 175 3.73 -16.28 5.70
N GLY A 176 3.94 -16.53 4.41
CA GLY A 176 4.82 -15.76 3.55
C GLY A 176 4.19 -14.51 2.96
N ILE A 177 4.94 -13.86 2.05
CA ILE A 177 4.37 -12.86 1.14
C ILE A 177 3.55 -13.61 0.08
N ASN A 178 2.31 -13.92 0.39
CA ASN A 178 1.48 -14.78 -0.46
C ASN A 178 0.49 -13.98 -1.33
N TRP A 179 0.21 -14.51 -2.52
CA TRP A 179 -0.89 -14.10 -3.38
C TRP A 179 -1.53 -15.36 -3.98
N LEU A 180 -2.69 -15.76 -3.46
CA LEU A 180 -3.30 -17.08 -3.71
C LEU A 180 -3.42 -17.39 -5.20
N THR A 181 -3.94 -16.46 -5.98
CA THR A 181 -4.22 -16.66 -7.41
C THR A 181 -2.97 -16.66 -8.29
N PHE A 182 -1.80 -16.31 -7.73
CA PHE A 182 -0.54 -16.36 -8.46
C PHE A 182 0.28 -17.60 -8.09
N MET A 183 0.74 -17.70 -6.83
CA MET A 183 1.66 -18.76 -6.39
C MET A 183 1.10 -19.62 -5.24
N GLY A 184 -0.15 -19.40 -4.83
CA GLY A 184 -0.78 -20.14 -3.73
C GLY A 184 -0.27 -19.73 -2.34
N TYR A 185 -0.55 -20.58 -1.35
CA TYR A 185 -0.24 -20.31 0.07
C TYR A 185 1.15 -20.79 0.50
N ASN A 186 1.81 -21.65 -0.26
CA ASN A 186 3.10 -22.27 0.10
C ASN A 186 4.29 -21.62 -0.64
N TYR A 187 4.13 -20.37 -1.08
CA TYR A 187 5.15 -19.65 -1.83
C TYR A 187 5.18 -18.18 -1.40
N SER A 188 6.31 -17.74 -0.86
CA SER A 188 6.57 -16.33 -0.59
C SER A 188 7.19 -15.66 -1.81
N MET A 189 6.55 -14.59 -2.28
CA MET A 189 7.07 -13.73 -3.36
C MET A 189 8.45 -13.15 -3.01
N LYS A 190 9.26 -12.92 -4.05
CA LYS A 190 10.57 -12.27 -3.95
C LYS A 190 10.43 -10.77 -3.72
N SER A 191 9.46 -10.15 -4.40
CA SER A 191 9.12 -8.75 -4.18
C SER A 191 7.62 -8.49 -4.31
N ILE A 192 7.15 -7.47 -3.60
CA ILE A 192 5.82 -6.89 -3.79
C ILE A 192 5.88 -5.39 -3.49
N GLU A 193 5.22 -4.59 -4.33
CA GLU A 193 5.03 -3.15 -4.14
C GLU A 193 3.55 -2.82 -4.27
N LEU A 194 3.01 -2.04 -3.33
CA LEU A 194 1.67 -1.47 -3.41
C LEU A 194 1.78 0.03 -3.65
N ILE A 195 1.12 0.49 -4.70
CA ILE A 195 1.27 1.85 -5.24
C ILE A 195 -0.11 2.47 -5.38
N LEU A 196 -0.32 3.63 -4.74
CA LEU A 196 -1.48 4.47 -4.97
C LEU A 196 -1.26 5.33 -6.20
N LYS A 197 -2.18 5.25 -7.17
CA LYS A 197 -2.17 6.07 -8.38
C LYS A 197 -3.33 7.07 -8.33
N PRO A 198 -3.08 8.37 -8.12
CA PRO A 198 -4.15 9.37 -8.10
C PRO A 198 -4.83 9.46 -9.47
N LYS A 199 -6.14 9.64 -9.49
CA LYS A 199 -6.87 10.06 -10.70
C LYS A 199 -6.78 11.59 -10.76
N CYS A 200 -6.17 12.13 -11.81
CA CYS A 200 -5.76 13.54 -11.96
C CYS A 200 -6.92 14.58 -12.02
N SER A 201 -8.02 14.35 -11.33
CA SER A 201 -9.13 15.28 -11.13
C SER A 201 -9.27 15.69 -9.65
N CYS A 202 -8.17 15.64 -8.90
CA CYS A 202 -8.03 16.35 -7.64
C CYS A 202 -7.86 17.84 -7.96
#